data_AF-A0A7C2LMQ5-F1
#
_entry.id   AF-A0A7C2LMQ5-F1
#
_cell.length_a   1.000
_cell.length_b   1.000
_cell.length_c   1.000
_cell.angle_alpha   90.00
_cell.angle_beta   90.00
_cell.angle_gamma   90.00
#
_symmetry.space_group_name_H-M   'P 1'
#
loop_
_entity.id
_entity.type
_entity.pdbx_description
1 polymer ?
#
loop_
_entity_poly.entity_id
_entity_poly.type
_entity_poly.pdbx_seq_one_letter_code
_entity_poly.pdbx_strand_id
1 'polypeptide(L)'
;MERSIRPHGLTTLAVLNFIFAGFKTLGFLVSLAALGCVSAAGTSGQAVEQEMIGYMLVFSIIDLALAGLLIVSGIGYLKINRITGRVFGSVWALAEIVKAFVIIWFGASMGMEFNLGTMVSFIYPLLTLFFVNIVFRDLWRRRSADSVRQESSDSQAAPAESPTGHIRLLTAQYIRQTLRGIQGILFLLLTLTFFLVMASVSLLPIEATTKQLIEMGGQPEDSRQYLKPGVERVAAVFFNWLLDEGTGEGYAIGTQEFHTEEASSDWNRYLVQEQPALLSFIFSIMTALLPVLTSFLVFNQISQDAKRKGYRYLLLRTTRSSIYFGKFISSLFVLLPIIILSVTTIAVYIHFKLQLYPFQDILSWSLRAMLALSILSLPSIAFCLFFSALFNSSFGSLAISSLWLGFYPIIARLIKDSAHFMGFLQYLHPLKIAYFLYHPEWWVVVLAAVGCILYAAVFTGGGYIYFKRKSL
;
A
#
# COMPACT_ATOMS: atom_id res chain seq x y z
N MET A 1 -10.36 -40.32 5.96
CA MET A 1 -10.80 -38.96 5.59
C MET A 1 -9.62 -38.01 5.74
N GLU A 2 -8.90 -37.72 4.66
CA GLU A 2 -7.91 -36.64 4.69
C GLU A 2 -8.66 -35.31 4.82
N ARG A 3 -8.43 -34.59 5.92
CA ARG A 3 -8.89 -33.21 6.04
C ARG A 3 -8.12 -32.40 5.02
N SER A 4 -8.72 -32.13 3.86
CA SER A 4 -8.17 -31.22 2.88
C SER A 4 -7.88 -29.87 3.57
N ILE A 5 -6.61 -29.56 3.72
CA ILE A 5 -6.17 -28.30 4.33
C ILE A 5 -6.62 -27.19 3.39
N ARG A 6 -7.66 -26.45 3.78
CA ARG A 6 -8.17 -25.34 2.99
C ARG A 6 -7.12 -24.24 2.92
N PRO A 7 -6.80 -23.71 1.73
CA PRO A 7 -5.85 -22.62 1.58
C PRO A 7 -6.46 -21.36 2.19
N HIS A 8 -5.89 -20.93 3.31
CA HIS A 8 -6.49 -19.86 4.11
C HIS A 8 -6.69 -18.53 3.35
N GLY A 9 -5.88 -18.22 2.34
CA GLY A 9 -6.04 -17.01 1.54
C GLY A 9 -7.33 -16.97 0.69
N LEU A 10 -7.83 -18.11 0.20
CA LEU A 10 -9.13 -18.14 -0.49
C LEU A 10 -10.27 -17.81 0.46
N THR A 11 -10.18 -18.24 1.72
CA THR A 11 -11.14 -17.87 2.76
C THR A 11 -11.11 -16.36 3.01
N THR A 12 -9.92 -15.75 3.08
CA THR A 12 -9.79 -14.29 3.24
C THR A 12 -10.42 -13.54 2.07
N LEU A 13 -10.15 -13.94 0.83
CA LEU A 13 -10.80 -13.33 -0.35
C LEU A 13 -12.32 -13.51 -0.33
N ALA A 14 -12.83 -14.65 0.13
CA ALA A 14 -14.27 -14.85 0.28
C ALA A 14 -14.88 -13.87 1.29
N VAL A 15 -14.24 -13.71 2.45
CA VAL A 15 -14.69 -12.75 3.48
C VAL A 15 -14.70 -11.32 2.94
N LEU A 16 -13.64 -10.92 2.23
CA LEU A 16 -13.57 -9.61 1.60
C LEU A 16 -14.66 -9.41 0.56
N ASN A 17 -14.91 -10.40 -0.31
CA ASN A 17 -16.00 -10.37 -1.27
C ASN A 17 -17.36 -10.16 -0.58
N PHE A 18 -17.60 -10.82 0.56
CA PHE A 18 -18.84 -10.62 1.31
C PHE A 18 -18.93 -9.22 1.93
N ILE A 19 -17.83 -8.68 2.46
CA ILE A 19 -17.78 -7.31 2.99
C ILE A 19 -18.09 -6.30 1.88
N PHE A 20 -17.41 -6.39 0.73
CA PHE A 20 -17.63 -5.49 -0.40
C PHE A 20 -19.02 -5.65 -1.03
N ALA A 21 -19.57 -6.87 -1.07
CA ALA A 21 -20.95 -7.09 -1.48
C ALA A 21 -21.91 -6.39 -0.53
N GLY A 22 -21.68 -6.50 0.79
CA GLY A 22 -22.45 -5.79 1.81
C GLY A 22 -22.43 -4.27 1.60
N PHE A 23 -21.25 -3.68 1.40
CA PHE A 23 -21.13 -2.25 1.10
C PHE A 23 -21.85 -1.84 -0.18
N LYS A 24 -21.80 -2.64 -1.25
CA LYS A 24 -22.56 -2.36 -2.48
C LYS A 24 -24.07 -2.45 -2.27
N THR A 25 -24.57 -3.45 -1.53
CA THR A 25 -25.99 -3.54 -1.21
C THR A 25 -26.46 -2.38 -0.34
N LEU A 26 -25.63 -1.93 0.61
CA LEU A 26 -25.94 -0.76 1.43
C LEU A 26 -25.95 0.52 0.57
N GLY A 27 -24.95 0.70 -0.29
CA GLY A 27 -24.89 1.84 -1.22
C GLY A 27 -26.10 1.90 -2.16
N PHE A 28 -26.57 0.75 -2.64
CA PHE A 28 -27.81 0.63 -3.41
C PHE A 28 -29.03 1.12 -2.62
N LEU A 29 -29.20 0.67 -1.37
CA LEU A 29 -30.32 1.09 -0.52
C LEU A 29 -30.27 2.59 -0.20
N VAL A 30 -29.08 3.14 0.07
CA VAL A 30 -28.88 4.59 0.28
C VAL A 30 -29.23 5.37 -0.98
N SER A 31 -28.84 4.88 -2.16
CA SER A 31 -29.15 5.53 -3.44
C SER A 31 -30.65 5.53 -3.73
N LEU A 32 -31.36 4.43 -3.43
CA LEU A 32 -32.83 4.38 -3.54
C LEU A 32 -33.51 5.35 -2.56
N ALA A 33 -33.03 5.43 -1.32
CA ALA A 33 -33.57 6.36 -0.34
C ALA A 33 -33.37 7.82 -0.77
N ALA A 34 -32.17 8.16 -1.26
CA ALA A 34 -31.86 9.49 -1.80
C ALA A 34 -32.77 9.82 -2.99
N LEU A 35 -33.00 8.87 -3.90
CA LEU A 35 -33.90 9.04 -5.03
C LEU A 35 -35.35 9.28 -4.57
N GLY A 36 -35.80 8.57 -3.54
CA GLY A 36 -37.10 8.80 -2.90
C GLY A 36 -37.24 10.22 -2.36
N CYS A 37 -36.22 10.71 -1.63
CA CYS A 37 -36.19 12.09 -1.13
C CYS A 37 -36.22 13.14 -2.24
N VAL A 38 -35.43 12.95 -3.30
CA VAL A 38 -35.42 13.86 -4.48
C VAL A 38 -36.80 13.86 -5.15
N SER A 39 -37.42 12.69 -5.33
CA SER A 39 -38.76 12.59 -5.92
C SER A 39 -39.85 13.28 -5.08
N ALA A 40 -39.73 13.26 -3.76
CA ALA A 40 -40.66 13.93 -2.85
C ALA A 40 -40.45 15.46 -2.83
N ALA A 41 -39.20 15.92 -2.93
CA ALA A 41 -38.83 17.34 -2.97
C ALA A 41 -39.11 18.01 -4.33
N GLY A 42 -39.18 17.23 -5.41
CA GLY A 42 -39.36 17.68 -6.80
C GLY A 42 -40.70 18.37 -7.13
N THR A 43 -41.55 18.66 -6.16
CA THR A 43 -42.75 19.50 -6.33
C THR A 43 -42.44 21.00 -6.41
N SER A 44 -41.17 21.42 -6.20
CA SER A 44 -40.76 22.82 -6.04
C SER A 44 -40.09 23.48 -7.25
N GLY A 45 -40.36 23.01 -8.47
CA GLY A 45 -40.17 23.80 -9.70
C GLY A 45 -38.74 23.91 -10.28
N GLN A 46 -37.73 23.32 -9.66
CA GLN A 46 -36.44 23.09 -10.34
C GLN A 46 -36.55 21.80 -11.16
N ALA A 47 -36.39 21.92 -12.48
CA ALA A 47 -36.23 20.78 -13.37
C ALA A 47 -34.90 20.09 -13.03
N VAL A 48 -34.89 19.26 -11.99
CA VAL A 48 -33.86 18.24 -11.80
C VAL A 48 -33.83 17.46 -13.10
N GLU A 49 -32.70 17.50 -13.79
CA GLU A 49 -32.53 16.85 -15.09
C GLU A 49 -32.93 15.37 -14.94
N GLN A 50 -34.03 14.98 -15.58
CA GLN A 50 -34.55 13.61 -15.56
C GLN A 50 -33.47 12.58 -15.96
N GLU A 51 -32.48 13.02 -16.74
CA GLU A 51 -31.32 12.23 -17.14
C GLU A 51 -30.45 11.79 -15.96
N MET A 52 -30.17 12.67 -14.99
CA MET A 52 -29.34 12.35 -13.83
C MET A 52 -29.97 11.25 -12.98
N ILE A 53 -31.28 11.32 -12.78
CA ILE A 53 -32.06 10.28 -12.09
C ILE A 53 -31.94 8.93 -12.82
N GLY A 54 -32.05 8.95 -14.15
CA GLY A 54 -31.89 7.75 -14.98
C GLY A 54 -30.52 7.10 -14.79
N TYR A 55 -29.43 7.88 -14.85
CA TYR A 55 -28.09 7.35 -14.62
C TYR A 55 -27.91 6.77 -13.21
N MET A 56 -28.36 7.48 -12.17
CA MET A 56 -28.26 6.98 -10.79
C MET A 56 -28.97 5.64 -10.60
N LEU A 57 -30.15 5.46 -11.22
CA LEU A 57 -30.91 4.21 -11.17
C LEU A 57 -30.16 3.08 -11.87
N VAL A 58 -29.66 3.32 -13.10
CA VAL A 58 -28.88 2.32 -13.86
C VAL A 58 -27.64 1.87 -13.08
N PHE A 59 -26.87 2.81 -12.53
CA PHE A 59 -25.68 2.50 -11.72
C PHE A 59 -26.02 1.73 -10.45
N SER A 60 -27.14 2.06 -9.81
CA SER A 60 -27.65 1.34 -8.64
C SER A 60 -27.99 -0.12 -8.97
N ILE A 61 -28.68 -0.38 -10.08
CA ILE A 61 -28.98 -1.74 -10.55
C ILE A 61 -27.68 -2.51 -10.85
N ILE A 62 -26.72 -1.86 -11.51
CA ILE A 62 -25.41 -2.45 -11.80
C ILE A 62 -24.71 -2.84 -10.49
N ASP A 63 -24.71 -1.98 -9.47
CA ASP A 63 -24.10 -2.30 -8.17
C ASP A 63 -24.75 -3.49 -7.47
N LEU A 64 -26.08 -3.62 -7.55
CA LEU A 64 -26.80 -4.76 -7.02
C LEU A 64 -26.43 -6.06 -7.75
N ALA A 65 -26.34 -6.03 -9.08
CA ALA A 65 -25.91 -7.17 -9.88
C ALA A 65 -24.46 -7.58 -9.54
N LEU A 66 -23.56 -6.60 -9.43
CA LEU A 66 -22.15 -6.82 -9.06
C LEU A 66 -22.02 -7.37 -7.63
N ALA A 67 -22.86 -6.94 -6.68
CA ALA A 67 -22.93 -7.53 -5.35
C ALA A 67 -23.33 -9.00 -5.39
N GLY A 68 -24.30 -9.38 -6.23
CA GLY A 68 -24.67 -10.77 -6.47
C GLY A 68 -23.49 -11.62 -6.98
N LEU A 69 -22.73 -11.12 -7.95
CA LEU A 69 -21.54 -11.80 -8.47
C LEU A 69 -20.43 -11.94 -7.40
N LEU A 70 -20.25 -10.94 -6.52
CA LEU A 70 -19.32 -11.03 -5.39
C LEU A 70 -19.72 -12.13 -4.40
N ILE A 71 -21.01 -12.26 -4.07
CA ILE A 71 -21.51 -13.30 -3.17
C ILE A 71 -21.28 -14.68 -3.79
N VAL A 72 -21.67 -14.88 -5.05
CA VAL A 72 -21.49 -16.15 -5.77
C VAL A 72 -20.00 -16.53 -5.86
N SER A 73 -19.14 -15.56 -6.15
CA SER A 73 -17.68 -15.80 -6.19
C SER A 73 -17.07 -16.08 -4.82
N GLY A 74 -17.53 -15.40 -3.76
CA GLY A 74 -17.12 -15.70 -2.39
C GLY A 74 -17.46 -17.15 -1.98
N ILE A 75 -18.67 -17.62 -2.29
CA ILE A 75 -19.07 -19.02 -2.09
C ILE A 75 -18.18 -19.96 -2.93
N GLY A 76 -17.88 -19.57 -4.17
CA GLY A 76 -17.00 -20.31 -5.06
C GLY A 76 -15.57 -20.46 -4.54
N TYR A 77 -15.01 -19.42 -3.91
CA TYR A 77 -13.70 -19.47 -3.25
C TYR A 77 -13.70 -20.44 -2.06
N LEU A 78 -14.76 -20.43 -1.23
CA LEU A 78 -14.90 -21.36 -0.10
C LEU A 78 -15.03 -22.82 -0.55
N LYS A 79 -15.76 -23.07 -1.66
CA LYS A 79 -15.97 -24.41 -2.22
C LYS A 79 -14.83 -24.87 -3.15
N ILE A 80 -13.88 -24.00 -3.47
CA ILE A 80 -12.83 -24.22 -4.47
C ILE A 80 -13.45 -24.78 -5.77
N ASN A 81 -14.55 -24.15 -6.21
CA ASN A 81 -15.20 -24.47 -7.48
C ASN A 81 -14.67 -23.53 -8.57
N ARG A 82 -14.15 -24.10 -9.66
CA ARG A 82 -13.55 -23.36 -10.77
C ARG A 82 -14.53 -22.38 -11.42
N ILE A 83 -15.79 -22.79 -11.61
CA ILE A 83 -16.76 -21.94 -12.29
C ILE A 83 -17.17 -20.81 -11.36
N THR A 84 -17.79 -21.13 -10.22
CA THR A 84 -18.31 -20.10 -9.31
C THR A 84 -17.22 -19.26 -8.68
N GLY A 85 -16.03 -19.79 -8.40
CA GLY A 85 -14.93 -19.00 -7.85
C GLY A 85 -14.23 -18.19 -8.95
N ARG A 86 -13.55 -18.88 -9.86
CA ARG A 86 -12.64 -18.23 -10.81
C ARG A 86 -13.36 -17.46 -11.92
N VAL A 87 -14.38 -18.04 -12.56
CA VAL A 87 -15.06 -17.40 -13.69
C VAL A 87 -15.87 -16.21 -13.20
N PHE A 88 -16.79 -16.42 -12.24
CA PHE A 88 -17.61 -15.33 -11.71
C PHE A 88 -16.77 -14.24 -11.03
N GLY A 89 -15.72 -14.59 -10.29
CA GLY A 89 -14.79 -13.61 -9.71
C GLY A 89 -14.07 -12.77 -10.75
N SER A 90 -13.69 -13.36 -11.90
CA SER A 90 -13.06 -12.61 -12.99
C SER A 90 -14.06 -11.75 -13.76
N VAL A 91 -15.28 -12.25 -14.01
CA VAL A 91 -16.36 -11.50 -14.68
C VAL A 91 -16.75 -10.28 -13.85
N TRP A 92 -16.97 -10.46 -12.54
CA TRP A 92 -17.23 -9.35 -11.62
C TRP A 92 -16.11 -8.31 -11.68
N ALA A 93 -14.85 -8.74 -11.58
CA ALA A 93 -13.73 -7.82 -11.54
C ALA A 93 -13.59 -7.03 -12.86
N LEU A 94 -13.78 -7.67 -14.01
CA LEU A 94 -13.78 -6.97 -15.31
C LEU A 94 -14.92 -5.96 -15.40
N ALA A 95 -16.13 -6.33 -14.98
CA ALA A 95 -17.28 -5.43 -15.01
C ALA A 95 -17.08 -4.21 -14.09
N GLU A 96 -16.49 -4.38 -12.90
CA GLU A 96 -16.17 -3.28 -12.00
C GLU A 96 -15.07 -2.36 -12.58
N ILE A 97 -14.07 -2.92 -13.26
CA ILE A 97 -13.04 -2.13 -13.96
C ILE A 97 -13.68 -1.29 -15.08
N VAL A 98 -14.55 -1.90 -15.89
CA VAL A 98 -15.28 -1.17 -16.94
C VAL A 98 -16.13 -0.06 -16.34
N LYS A 99 -16.86 -0.34 -15.25
CA LYS A 99 -17.63 0.67 -14.51
C LYS A 99 -16.75 1.83 -14.06
N ALA A 100 -15.57 1.56 -13.48
CA ALA A 100 -14.64 2.59 -13.04
C ALA A 100 -14.15 3.46 -14.20
N PHE A 101 -13.85 2.86 -15.37
CA PHE A 101 -13.50 3.61 -16.58
C PHE A 101 -14.65 4.50 -17.06
N VAL A 102 -15.89 4.00 -17.05
CA VAL A 102 -17.07 4.80 -17.41
C VAL A 102 -17.20 6.01 -16.47
N ILE A 103 -17.01 5.83 -15.17
CA ILE A 103 -17.04 6.94 -14.20
C ILE A 103 -15.90 7.94 -14.45
N ILE A 104 -14.69 7.47 -14.77
CA ILE A 104 -13.55 8.36 -15.04
C ILE A 104 -13.81 9.22 -16.28
N TRP A 105 -14.35 8.65 -17.36
CA TRP A 105 -14.50 9.34 -18.64
C TRP A 105 -15.80 10.14 -18.77
N PHE A 106 -16.89 9.62 -18.22
CA PHE A 106 -18.24 10.16 -18.38
C PHE A 106 -18.87 10.59 -17.05
N GLY A 107 -18.15 10.47 -15.93
CA GLY A 107 -18.68 10.80 -14.60
C GLY A 107 -19.14 12.26 -14.50
N ALA A 108 -18.37 13.19 -15.06
CA ALA A 108 -18.71 14.61 -15.06
C ALA A 108 -20.05 14.89 -15.76
N SER A 109 -20.30 14.27 -16.92
CA SER A 109 -21.59 14.40 -17.64
C SER A 109 -22.74 13.69 -16.94
N MET A 110 -22.45 12.70 -16.08
CA MET A 110 -23.47 11.95 -15.33
C MET A 110 -23.72 12.51 -13.92
N GLY A 111 -23.09 13.62 -13.54
CA GLY A 111 -23.16 14.15 -12.17
C GLY A 111 -22.49 13.24 -11.13
N MET A 112 -21.65 12.31 -11.56
CA MET A 112 -20.89 11.42 -10.68
C MET A 112 -19.49 11.96 -10.47
N GLU A 113 -19.17 12.33 -9.24
CA GLU A 113 -17.83 12.77 -8.89
C GLU A 113 -16.86 11.59 -8.88
N PHE A 114 -15.79 11.68 -9.69
CA PHE A 114 -14.63 10.84 -9.53
C PHE A 114 -14.01 11.09 -8.15
N ASN A 115 -13.92 10.07 -7.30
CA ASN A 115 -13.38 10.19 -5.94
C ASN A 115 -12.50 8.99 -5.59
N LEU A 116 -11.91 9.00 -4.40
CA LEU A 116 -11.06 7.89 -3.95
C LEU A 116 -11.83 6.58 -3.78
N GLY A 117 -13.13 6.64 -3.53
CA GLY A 117 -14.01 5.47 -3.58
C GLY A 117 -13.96 4.80 -4.96
N THR A 118 -13.99 5.58 -6.05
CA THR A 118 -13.83 5.08 -7.42
C THR A 118 -12.47 4.38 -7.61
N MET A 119 -11.39 4.93 -7.02
CA MET A 119 -10.07 4.30 -7.07
C MET A 119 -10.02 2.97 -6.31
N VAL A 120 -10.61 2.90 -5.11
CA VAL A 120 -10.73 1.64 -4.37
C VAL A 120 -11.53 0.61 -5.16
N SER A 121 -12.64 1.04 -5.76
CA SER A 121 -13.46 0.23 -6.68
C SER A 121 -12.69 -0.25 -7.91
N PHE A 122 -11.64 0.45 -8.34
CA PHE A 122 -10.80 0.00 -9.45
C PHE A 122 -9.72 -1.00 -9.00
N ILE A 123 -9.07 -0.74 -7.87
CA ILE A 123 -7.90 -1.53 -7.44
C ILE A 123 -8.31 -2.89 -6.88
N TYR A 124 -9.40 -2.96 -6.11
CA TYR A 124 -9.83 -4.23 -5.53
C TYR A 124 -10.14 -5.31 -6.60
N PRO A 125 -10.85 -5.00 -7.70
CA PRO A 125 -10.96 -5.88 -8.87
C PRO A 125 -9.64 -6.30 -9.50
N LEU A 126 -8.68 -5.38 -9.67
CA LEU A 126 -7.36 -5.70 -10.22
C LEU A 126 -6.63 -6.72 -9.35
N LEU A 127 -6.67 -6.52 -8.03
CA LEU A 127 -6.11 -7.46 -7.07
C LEU A 127 -6.83 -8.80 -7.12
N THR A 128 -8.15 -8.79 -7.28
CA THR A 128 -8.95 -10.02 -7.42
C THR A 128 -8.55 -10.79 -8.67
N LEU A 129 -8.40 -10.12 -9.83
CA LEU A 129 -7.89 -10.74 -11.06
C LEU A 129 -6.49 -11.31 -10.87
N PHE A 130 -5.59 -10.57 -10.23
CA PHE A 130 -4.24 -11.03 -9.92
C PHE A 130 -4.26 -12.29 -9.05
N PHE A 131 -4.98 -12.28 -7.93
CA PHE A 131 -5.04 -13.43 -7.03
C PHE A 131 -5.67 -14.65 -7.68
N VAL A 132 -6.82 -14.48 -8.33
CA VAL A 132 -7.58 -15.59 -8.94
C VAL A 132 -6.82 -16.21 -10.10
N ASN A 133 -6.19 -15.41 -10.96
CA ASN A 133 -5.59 -15.88 -12.21
C ASN A 133 -4.09 -16.15 -12.14
N ILE A 134 -3.37 -15.55 -11.18
CA ILE A 134 -1.93 -15.74 -11.03
C ILE A 134 -1.64 -16.56 -9.77
N VAL A 135 -2.07 -16.09 -8.60
CA VAL A 135 -1.68 -16.69 -7.30
C VAL A 135 -2.32 -18.06 -7.07
N PHE A 136 -3.59 -18.22 -7.40
CA PHE A 136 -4.38 -19.44 -7.16
C PHE A 136 -4.61 -20.31 -8.41
N ARG A 137 -3.96 -19.99 -9.53
CA ARG A 137 -4.12 -20.68 -10.82
C ARG A 137 -3.97 -22.21 -10.73
N ASP A 138 -3.01 -22.67 -9.95
CA ASP A 138 -2.67 -24.08 -9.77
C ASP A 138 -3.70 -24.84 -8.92
N LEU A 139 -4.31 -24.19 -7.92
CA LEU A 139 -5.39 -24.80 -7.14
C LEU A 139 -6.57 -25.17 -8.02
N TRP A 140 -6.86 -24.34 -9.01
CA TRP A 140 -7.92 -24.60 -9.99
C TRP A 140 -7.56 -25.71 -11.00
N ARG A 141 -6.26 -26.03 -11.17
CA ARG A 141 -5.78 -27.06 -12.10
C ARG A 141 -5.64 -28.45 -11.45
N ARG A 142 -5.15 -28.53 -10.21
CA ARG A 142 -4.81 -29.81 -9.56
C ARG A 142 -6.01 -30.76 -9.39
N ARG A 143 -7.20 -30.23 -9.11
CA ARG A 143 -8.41 -31.05 -8.96
C ARG A 143 -8.75 -31.90 -10.19
N SER A 144 -8.33 -31.49 -11.38
CA SER A 144 -8.53 -32.27 -12.62
C SER A 144 -7.39 -33.25 -12.91
N ALA A 145 -6.22 -33.09 -12.29
CA ALA A 145 -5.04 -33.91 -12.54
C ALA A 145 -4.87 -35.01 -11.49
N ASP A 146 -5.25 -34.76 -10.24
CA ASP A 146 -5.13 -35.75 -9.15
C ASP A 146 -6.05 -36.95 -9.38
N SER A 147 -7.12 -36.82 -10.18
CA SER A 147 -7.95 -37.95 -10.62
C SER A 147 -7.28 -38.85 -11.67
N VAL A 148 -6.20 -38.39 -12.33
CA VAL A 148 -5.54 -39.12 -13.44
C VAL A 148 -4.18 -39.66 -13.01
N ARG A 149 -3.52 -39.03 -12.02
CA ARG A 149 -2.11 -39.31 -11.70
C ARG A 149 -1.88 -40.34 -10.60
N GLN A 150 -2.94 -40.83 -9.96
CA GLN A 150 -2.83 -41.84 -8.90
C GLN A 150 -2.41 -43.22 -9.42
N GLU A 151 -2.34 -43.44 -10.74
CA GLU A 151 -2.01 -44.73 -11.36
C GLU A 151 -0.56 -44.89 -11.89
N SER A 152 0.30 -43.86 -11.89
CA SER A 152 1.59 -43.92 -12.63
C SER A 152 2.85 -43.56 -11.84
N SER A 153 2.84 -43.70 -10.51
CA SER A 153 4.01 -43.39 -9.68
C SER A 153 5.05 -44.52 -9.68
N ASP A 154 5.63 -44.81 -10.86
CA ASP A 154 6.88 -45.56 -10.95
C ASP A 154 8.09 -44.61 -10.95
N SER A 155 8.95 -44.87 -9.97
CA SER A 155 10.18 -44.23 -9.58
C SER A 155 11.10 -43.83 -10.75
N GLN A 156 11.20 -42.54 -11.03
CA GLN A 156 12.39 -41.97 -11.68
C GLN A 156 13.05 -40.97 -10.75
N ALA A 157 14.30 -41.25 -10.39
CA ALA A 157 15.14 -40.41 -9.55
C ALA A 157 15.43 -39.08 -10.26
N ALA A 158 15.04 -37.97 -9.64
CA ALA A 158 15.28 -36.64 -10.19
C ALA A 158 16.78 -36.29 -10.18
N PRO A 159 17.31 -35.64 -11.23
CA PRO A 159 18.71 -35.24 -11.31
C PRO A 159 19.09 -34.22 -10.24
N ALA A 160 20.34 -34.27 -9.78
CA ALA A 160 20.88 -33.38 -8.76
C ALA A 160 21.02 -31.94 -9.28
N GLU A 161 20.23 -31.01 -8.73
CA GLU A 161 20.26 -29.59 -9.11
C GLU A 161 21.37 -28.80 -8.38
N SER A 162 21.87 -27.76 -9.05
CA SER A 162 22.91 -26.85 -8.54
C SER A 162 22.44 -25.98 -7.35
N PRO A 163 23.34 -25.62 -6.41
CA PRO A 163 22.98 -24.94 -5.16
C PRO A 163 22.39 -23.53 -5.31
N THR A 164 22.70 -22.81 -6.40
CA THR A 164 22.10 -21.48 -6.68
C THR A 164 20.62 -21.58 -7.09
N GLY A 165 20.21 -22.74 -7.61
CA GLY A 165 18.81 -23.06 -7.87
C GLY A 165 17.95 -23.02 -6.61
N HIS A 166 18.50 -23.42 -5.46
CA HIS A 166 17.75 -23.50 -4.21
C HIS A 166 17.27 -22.14 -3.69
N ILE A 167 18.07 -21.07 -3.78
CA ILE A 167 17.63 -19.73 -3.33
C ILE A 167 16.47 -19.24 -4.19
N ARG A 168 16.56 -19.40 -5.51
CA ARG A 168 15.50 -19.00 -6.45
C ARG A 168 14.21 -19.79 -6.21
N LEU A 169 14.32 -21.10 -6.05
CA LEU A 169 13.18 -21.98 -5.76
C LEU A 169 12.52 -21.64 -4.42
N LEU A 170 13.32 -21.48 -3.35
CA LEU A 170 12.82 -21.07 -2.04
C LEU A 170 12.16 -19.70 -2.09
N THR A 171 12.79 -18.73 -2.75
CA THR A 171 12.22 -17.38 -2.91
C THR A 171 10.87 -17.45 -3.62
N ALA A 172 10.78 -18.15 -4.75
CA ALA A 172 9.53 -18.31 -5.49
C ALA A 172 8.46 -19.04 -4.66
N GLN A 173 8.85 -20.05 -3.88
CA GLN A 173 7.95 -20.76 -2.98
C GLN A 173 7.46 -19.84 -1.85
N TYR A 174 8.33 -19.04 -1.25
CA TYR A 174 7.96 -18.09 -0.20
C TYR A 174 7.07 -16.97 -0.73
N ILE A 175 7.36 -16.41 -1.91
CA ILE A 175 6.47 -15.43 -2.56
C ILE A 175 5.07 -16.03 -2.72
N ARG A 176 4.97 -17.24 -3.27
CA ARG A 176 3.67 -17.93 -3.42
C ARG A 176 3.00 -18.20 -2.08
N GLN A 177 3.75 -18.65 -1.07
CA GLN A 177 3.22 -18.94 0.26
C GLN A 177 2.70 -17.67 0.95
N THR A 178 3.45 -16.58 0.88
CA THR A 178 3.06 -15.27 1.44
C THR A 178 1.80 -14.75 0.75
N LEU A 179 1.78 -14.73 -0.59
CA LEU A 179 0.61 -14.28 -1.36
C LEU A 179 -0.63 -15.16 -1.17
N ARG A 180 -0.48 -16.47 -0.89
CA ARG A 180 -1.59 -17.38 -0.58
C ARG A 180 -2.00 -17.37 0.88
N GLY A 181 -1.17 -16.83 1.76
CA GLY A 181 -1.45 -16.72 3.18
C GLY A 181 -2.47 -15.62 3.44
N ILE A 182 -3.23 -15.77 4.54
CA ILE A 182 -4.11 -14.70 5.05
C ILE A 182 -3.33 -13.41 5.19
N GLN A 183 -2.12 -13.51 5.75
CA GLN A 183 -1.27 -12.36 6.03
C GLN A 183 -0.87 -11.58 4.78
N GLY A 184 -0.49 -12.24 3.68
CA GLY A 184 -0.08 -11.51 2.48
C GLY A 184 -1.25 -10.77 1.83
N ILE A 185 -2.44 -11.39 1.81
CA ILE A 185 -3.66 -10.76 1.27
C ILE A 185 -4.10 -9.59 2.16
N LEU A 186 -4.16 -9.81 3.48
CA LEU A 186 -4.51 -8.75 4.42
C LEU A 186 -3.49 -7.62 4.40
N PHE A 187 -2.19 -7.93 4.36
CA PHE A 187 -1.14 -6.92 4.28
C PHE A 187 -1.27 -6.06 3.02
N LEU A 188 -1.48 -6.70 1.87
CA LEU A 188 -1.63 -5.99 0.60
C LEU A 188 -2.81 -5.03 0.65
N LEU A 189 -3.98 -5.50 1.11
CA LEU A 189 -5.18 -4.68 1.16
C LEU A 189 -5.10 -3.60 2.22
N LEU A 190 -4.57 -3.92 3.40
CA LEU A 190 -4.38 -2.96 4.48
C LEU A 190 -3.43 -1.85 4.02
N THR A 191 -2.29 -2.19 3.42
CA THR A 191 -1.30 -1.22 2.94
C THR A 191 -1.89 -0.31 1.88
N LEU A 192 -2.57 -0.89 0.89
CA LEU A 192 -3.17 -0.13 -0.19
C LEU A 192 -4.29 0.80 0.33
N THR A 193 -5.23 0.25 1.09
CA THR A 193 -6.32 1.04 1.68
C THR A 193 -5.78 2.14 2.57
N PHE A 194 -4.77 1.85 3.39
CA PHE A 194 -4.19 2.83 4.29
C PHE A 194 -3.51 3.98 3.53
N PHE A 195 -2.72 3.70 2.50
CA PHE A 195 -2.14 4.76 1.66
C PHE A 195 -3.20 5.58 0.92
N LEU A 196 -4.29 4.97 0.45
CA LEU A 196 -5.38 5.69 -0.20
C LEU A 196 -6.19 6.54 0.79
N VAL A 197 -6.43 6.05 2.00
CA VAL A 197 -7.08 6.83 3.07
C VAL A 197 -6.21 8.00 3.46
N MET A 198 -4.89 7.81 3.62
CA MET A 198 -3.98 8.90 3.93
C MET A 198 -3.93 9.94 2.81
N ALA A 199 -3.91 9.50 1.55
CA ALA A 199 -4.06 10.41 0.41
C ALA A 199 -5.42 11.14 0.48
N SER A 200 -6.52 10.45 0.78
CA SER A 200 -7.84 11.06 0.94
C SER A 200 -7.84 12.17 1.97
N VAL A 201 -7.38 11.86 3.18
CA VAL A 201 -7.37 12.81 4.30
C VAL A 201 -6.53 14.05 3.94
N SER A 202 -5.44 13.85 3.20
CA SER A 202 -4.59 14.93 2.72
C SER A 202 -5.25 15.81 1.66
N LEU A 203 -6.19 15.25 0.89
CA LEU A 203 -6.87 15.93 -0.23
C LEU A 203 -8.18 16.60 0.17
N LEU A 204 -8.85 16.11 1.22
CA LEU A 204 -10.11 16.69 1.74
C LEU A 204 -10.10 18.21 1.92
N PRO A 205 -9.10 18.85 2.56
CA PRO A 205 -9.13 20.31 2.74
C PRO A 205 -9.08 21.05 1.40
N ILE A 206 -8.31 20.53 0.43
CA ILE A 206 -8.15 21.11 -0.90
C ILE A 206 -9.46 20.99 -1.68
N GLU A 207 -10.08 19.81 -1.65
CA GLU A 207 -11.36 19.56 -2.31
C GLU A 207 -12.47 20.43 -1.71
N ALA A 208 -12.51 20.61 -0.39
CA ALA A 208 -13.47 21.47 0.28
C ALA A 208 -13.31 22.95 -0.13
N THR A 209 -12.08 23.47 -0.13
CA THR A 209 -11.82 24.85 -0.60
C THR A 209 -12.17 25.03 -2.08
N THR A 210 -11.89 24.02 -2.91
CA THR A 210 -12.24 24.05 -4.34
C THR A 210 -13.75 24.15 -4.53
N LYS A 211 -14.53 23.33 -3.81
CA LYS A 211 -15.99 23.36 -3.87
C LYS A 211 -16.54 24.71 -3.43
N GLN A 212 -16.01 25.27 -2.35
CA GLN A 212 -16.44 26.59 -1.85
C GLN A 212 -16.17 27.73 -2.86
N LEU A 213 -15.02 27.70 -3.57
CA LEU A 213 -14.70 28.69 -4.60
C LEU A 213 -15.63 28.60 -5.81
N ILE A 214 -16.00 27.39 -6.22
CA ILE A 214 -16.95 27.16 -7.32
C ILE A 214 -18.36 27.64 -6.92
N GLU A 215 -18.79 27.37 -5.69
CA GLU A 215 -20.08 27.84 -5.16
C GLU A 215 -20.17 29.38 -5.08
N MET A 216 -19.04 30.06 -4.89
CA MET A 216 -18.95 31.53 -4.95
C MET A 216 -18.95 32.09 -6.39
N GLY A 217 -19.17 31.26 -7.41
CA GLY A 217 -19.21 31.66 -8.81
C GLY A 217 -17.84 31.77 -9.47
N GLY A 218 -16.78 31.29 -8.82
CA GLY A 218 -15.44 31.22 -9.41
C GLY A 218 -15.38 30.20 -10.55
N GLN A 219 -14.64 30.52 -11.61
CA GLN A 219 -14.37 29.52 -12.64
C GLN A 219 -13.45 28.42 -12.09
N PRO A 220 -13.59 27.16 -12.54
CA PRO A 220 -12.74 26.06 -12.10
C PRO A 220 -11.24 26.31 -12.37
N GLU A 221 -10.91 27.05 -13.42
CA GLU A 221 -9.53 27.40 -13.78
C GLU A 221 -8.92 28.37 -12.77
N ASP A 222 -9.65 29.44 -12.42
CA ASP A 222 -9.25 30.41 -11.40
C ASP A 222 -9.02 29.74 -10.04
N SER A 223 -9.88 28.79 -9.68
CA SER A 223 -9.76 28.03 -8.43
C SER A 223 -8.39 27.35 -8.30
N ARG A 224 -7.80 26.87 -9.40
CA ARG A 224 -6.47 26.23 -9.37
C ARG A 224 -5.37 27.20 -8.95
N GLN A 225 -5.45 28.45 -9.40
CA GLN A 225 -4.48 29.49 -9.05
C GLN A 225 -4.56 29.86 -7.57
N TYR A 226 -5.76 29.85 -6.97
CA TYR A 226 -5.95 30.11 -5.54
C TYR A 226 -5.60 28.92 -4.64
N LEU A 227 -5.75 27.68 -5.13
CA LEU A 227 -5.46 26.47 -4.34
C LEU A 227 -3.97 26.25 -4.15
N LYS A 228 -3.14 26.54 -5.16
CA LYS A 228 -1.70 26.28 -5.12
C LYS A 228 -1.01 26.90 -3.89
N PRO A 229 -1.18 28.20 -3.57
CA PRO A 229 -0.61 28.81 -2.36
C PRO A 229 -1.11 28.17 -1.05
N GLY A 230 -2.37 27.72 -1.02
CA GLY A 230 -2.94 27.05 0.16
C GLY A 230 -2.28 25.70 0.42
N VAL A 231 -2.13 24.89 -0.63
CA VAL A 231 -1.42 23.60 -0.57
C VAL A 231 0.03 23.80 -0.16
N GLU A 232 0.71 24.79 -0.76
CA GLU A 232 2.09 25.12 -0.45
C GLU A 232 2.27 25.50 1.02
N ARG A 233 1.35 26.30 1.59
CA ARG A 233 1.39 26.67 3.00
C ARG A 233 1.22 25.47 3.93
N VAL A 234 0.28 24.57 3.65
CA VAL A 234 0.07 23.36 4.45
C VAL A 234 1.28 22.43 4.36
N ALA A 235 1.80 22.22 3.15
CA ALA A 235 2.99 21.42 2.92
C ALA A 235 4.21 22.01 3.63
N ALA A 236 4.43 23.33 3.55
CA ALA A 236 5.53 24.02 4.22
C ALA A 236 5.46 23.88 5.75
N VAL A 237 4.28 24.01 6.37
CA VAL A 237 4.12 23.79 7.82
C VAL A 237 4.48 22.35 8.18
N PHE A 238 4.03 21.38 7.37
CA PHE A 238 4.37 19.98 7.60
C PHE A 238 5.86 19.70 7.40
N PHE A 239 6.51 20.27 6.39
CA PHE A 239 7.93 20.05 6.14
C PHE A 239 8.82 20.74 7.17
N ASN A 240 8.49 21.95 7.58
CA ASN A 240 9.17 22.63 8.70
C ASN A 240 9.05 21.80 9.97
N TRP A 241 7.85 21.25 10.23
CA TRP A 241 7.70 20.27 11.30
C TRP A 241 8.61 19.07 11.00
N LEU A 242 8.43 18.34 9.90
CA LEU A 242 9.11 17.08 9.63
C LEU A 242 10.65 17.16 9.66
N LEU A 243 11.22 18.21 9.07
CA LEU A 243 12.66 18.42 8.93
C LEU A 243 13.31 18.94 10.21
N ASP A 244 12.52 19.36 11.19
CA ASP A 244 13.00 19.75 12.51
C ASP A 244 14.04 20.88 12.42
N GLU A 245 13.76 21.83 11.51
CA GLU A 245 14.24 23.20 11.60
C GLU A 245 13.67 23.75 12.89
N GLY A 246 14.52 23.78 13.92
CA GLY A 246 14.11 24.19 15.25
C GLY A 246 13.33 25.48 15.17
N THR A 247 12.08 25.46 15.63
CA THR A 247 11.37 26.65 16.05
C THR A 247 12.07 27.17 17.30
N GLY A 248 13.31 27.65 17.15
CA GLY A 248 13.99 28.45 18.16
C GLY A 248 13.26 29.78 18.23
N GLU A 249 12.15 29.80 18.96
CA GLU A 249 11.40 30.94 19.54
C GLU A 249 11.24 32.25 18.72
N GLY A 250 11.51 32.24 17.42
CA GLY A 250 11.75 33.44 16.63
C GLY A 250 10.94 33.56 15.34
N TYR A 251 9.88 32.77 15.13
CA TYR A 251 8.90 33.09 14.07
C TYR A 251 7.94 34.19 14.53
N ALA A 252 8.48 35.25 15.14
CA ALA A 252 7.86 36.55 15.06
C ALA A 252 8.00 36.99 13.60
N ILE A 253 6.89 37.30 12.95
CA ILE A 253 6.85 37.88 11.61
C ILE A 253 7.53 39.26 11.71
N GLY A 254 8.85 39.31 11.60
CA GLY A 254 9.63 40.54 11.80
C GLY A 254 11.13 40.29 11.93
N THR A 255 11.82 40.33 10.77
CA THR A 255 13.22 40.75 10.56
C THR A 255 14.26 40.41 11.64
N GLN A 256 15.14 39.40 11.44
CA GLN A 256 16.53 39.58 10.96
C GLN A 256 17.37 38.29 11.09
N GLU A 257 17.91 37.88 9.93
CA GLU A 257 19.19 37.20 9.59
C GLU A 257 19.85 36.18 10.56
N PHE A 258 19.88 34.90 10.12
CA PHE A 258 20.92 33.93 10.50
C PHE A 258 21.34 33.01 9.33
N HIS A 259 22.64 33.02 9.00
CA HIS A 259 23.27 32.37 7.82
C HIS A 259 23.38 30.82 7.83
N THR A 260 22.66 30.12 8.72
CA THR A 260 22.50 28.65 8.64
C THR A 260 21.06 28.22 8.27
N GLU A 261 20.14 29.18 8.10
CA GLU A 261 18.80 28.93 7.57
C GLU A 261 18.79 28.60 6.07
N GLU A 262 19.82 28.99 5.30
CA GLU A 262 19.82 28.88 3.83
C GLU A 262 19.60 27.43 3.36
N ALA A 263 20.38 26.46 3.82
CA ALA A 263 20.32 25.09 3.29
C ALA A 263 19.00 24.35 3.59
N SER A 264 18.37 24.64 4.73
CA SER A 264 17.11 23.99 5.10
C SER A 264 15.91 24.70 4.46
N SER A 265 15.97 26.05 4.40
CA SER A 265 15.04 26.84 3.60
C SER A 265 15.06 26.43 2.13
N ASP A 266 16.22 26.06 1.59
CA ASP A 266 16.38 25.57 0.22
C ASP A 266 15.70 24.21 0.01
N TRP A 267 15.74 23.31 0.99
CA TRP A 267 15.09 22.01 0.89
C TRP A 267 13.56 22.12 0.98
N ASN A 268 13.04 22.90 1.91
CA ASN A 268 11.61 23.16 1.98
C ASN A 268 11.12 23.87 0.71
N ARG A 269 11.85 24.90 0.25
CA ARG A 269 11.58 25.57 -1.03
C ARG A 269 11.55 24.59 -2.19
N TYR A 270 12.51 23.68 -2.27
CA TYR A 270 12.54 22.65 -3.30
C TYR A 270 11.30 21.75 -3.27
N LEU A 271 10.93 21.21 -2.11
CA LEU A 271 9.80 20.27 -1.99
C LEU A 271 8.44 20.91 -2.23
N VAL A 272 8.30 22.19 -1.90
CA VAL A 272 7.05 22.95 -1.96
C VAL A 272 6.89 23.73 -3.25
N GLN A 273 7.92 24.46 -3.69
CA GLN A 273 7.82 25.38 -4.83
C GLN A 273 8.27 24.75 -6.14
N GLU A 274 9.35 23.96 -6.11
CA GLU A 274 9.95 23.39 -7.34
C GLU A 274 9.33 22.04 -7.71
N GLN A 275 8.82 21.30 -6.73
CA GLN A 275 8.16 20.01 -6.93
C GLN A 275 6.66 20.10 -6.67
N PRO A 276 5.85 19.14 -7.14
CA PRO A 276 4.43 19.08 -6.83
C PRO A 276 4.20 18.92 -5.32
N ALA A 277 4.01 20.04 -4.61
CA ALA A 277 3.93 20.12 -3.14
C ALA A 277 3.03 19.05 -2.52
N LEU A 278 1.88 18.81 -3.16
CA LEU A 278 0.90 17.82 -2.70
C LEU A 278 1.41 16.39 -2.76
N LEU A 279 2.10 16.02 -3.84
CA LEU A 279 2.70 14.69 -3.98
C LEU A 279 3.87 14.55 -3.01
N SER A 280 4.73 15.57 -2.89
CA SER A 280 5.82 15.59 -1.90
C SER A 280 5.30 15.34 -0.49
N PHE A 281 4.21 16.01 -0.11
CA PHE A 281 3.54 15.85 1.18
C PHE A 281 3.03 14.41 1.38
N ILE A 282 2.24 13.89 0.44
CA ILE A 282 1.68 12.53 0.51
C ILE A 282 2.80 11.48 0.55
N PHE A 283 3.83 11.59 -0.29
CA PHE A 283 4.94 10.64 -0.33
C PHE A 283 5.82 10.70 0.92
N SER A 284 5.93 11.85 1.57
CA SER A 284 6.63 11.97 2.86
C SER A 284 5.86 11.27 3.99
N ILE A 285 4.53 11.37 3.98
CA ILE A 285 3.66 10.59 4.86
C ILE A 285 3.81 9.09 4.57
N MET A 286 3.81 8.67 3.30
CA MET A 286 4.04 7.28 2.93
C MET A 286 5.42 6.77 3.38
N THR A 287 6.45 7.62 3.29
CA THR A 287 7.82 7.32 3.74
C THR A 287 7.85 7.06 5.25
N ALA A 288 7.10 7.84 6.03
CA ALA A 288 6.94 7.62 7.47
C ALA A 288 6.22 6.30 7.80
N LEU A 289 5.19 5.96 7.02
CA LEU A 289 4.28 4.86 7.32
C LEU A 289 4.76 3.50 6.77
N LEU A 290 5.53 3.51 5.68
CA LEU A 290 5.98 2.30 5.01
C LEU A 290 6.73 1.34 5.96
N PRO A 291 7.68 1.78 6.80
CA PRO A 291 8.36 0.89 7.74
C PRO A 291 7.39 0.18 8.71
N VAL A 292 6.40 0.90 9.25
CA VAL A 292 5.38 0.33 10.13
C VAL A 292 4.55 -0.71 9.39
N LEU A 293 4.17 -0.45 8.15
CA LEU A 293 3.44 -1.42 7.33
C LEU A 293 4.30 -2.65 7.04
N THR A 294 5.59 -2.48 6.71
CA THR A 294 6.49 -3.62 6.44
C THR A 294 6.61 -4.58 7.62
N SER A 295 6.40 -4.11 8.86
CA SER A 295 6.40 -4.98 10.03
C SER A 295 5.30 -6.04 9.94
N PHE A 296 4.09 -5.68 9.48
CA PHE A 296 2.97 -6.61 9.29
C PHE A 296 3.23 -7.66 8.21
N LEU A 297 4.08 -7.37 7.22
CA LEU A 297 4.47 -8.34 6.20
C LEU A 297 5.49 -9.36 6.71
N VAL A 298 6.42 -8.93 7.57
CA VAL A 298 7.67 -9.67 7.83
C VAL A 298 7.72 -10.28 9.24
N PHE A 299 6.97 -9.75 10.22
CA PHE A 299 7.16 -10.01 11.65
C PHE A 299 7.19 -11.49 12.05
N ASN A 300 6.38 -12.33 11.42
CA ASN A 300 6.19 -13.73 11.78
C ASN A 300 6.95 -14.71 10.88
N GLN A 301 7.67 -14.25 9.86
CA GLN A 301 8.23 -15.17 8.86
C GLN A 301 9.19 -16.17 9.49
N ILE A 302 10.08 -15.73 10.39
CA ILE A 302 11.06 -16.63 11.02
C ILE A 302 10.49 -17.27 12.28
N SER A 303 9.85 -16.47 13.13
CA SER A 303 9.32 -16.91 14.42
C SER A 303 8.21 -17.96 14.30
N GLN A 304 7.36 -17.89 13.27
CA GLN A 304 6.27 -18.86 13.06
C GLN A 304 6.81 -20.24 12.69
N ASP A 305 7.81 -20.30 11.81
CA ASP A 305 8.44 -21.56 11.40
C ASP A 305 9.24 -22.18 12.55
N ALA A 306 9.86 -21.35 13.40
CA ALA A 306 10.52 -21.80 14.62
C ALA A 306 9.49 -22.41 15.59
N LYS A 307 8.37 -21.74 15.84
CA LYS A 307 7.31 -22.22 16.73
C LYS A 307 6.70 -23.56 16.27
N ARG A 308 6.61 -23.77 14.95
CA ARG A 308 6.06 -25.00 14.36
C ARG A 308 7.09 -26.12 14.17
N LYS A 309 8.36 -25.92 14.60
CA LYS A 309 9.48 -26.83 14.32
C LYS A 309 9.66 -27.12 12.81
N GLY A 310 9.21 -26.22 11.94
CA GLY A 310 9.24 -26.38 10.49
C GLY A 310 10.67 -26.42 9.93
N TYR A 311 11.60 -25.76 10.62
CA TYR A 311 13.01 -25.76 10.23
C TYR A 311 13.67 -27.13 10.28
N ARG A 312 13.23 -28.04 11.15
CA ARG A 312 13.81 -29.39 11.22
C ARG A 312 13.71 -30.12 9.87
N TYR A 313 12.61 -29.92 9.15
CA TYR A 313 12.40 -30.54 7.84
C TYR A 313 13.09 -29.77 6.72
N LEU A 314 13.13 -28.44 6.80
CA LEU A 314 13.79 -27.61 5.79
C LEU A 314 15.32 -27.77 5.81
N LEU A 315 15.92 -27.86 7.01
CA LEU A 315 17.37 -27.96 7.16
C LEU A 315 17.97 -29.26 6.61
N LEU A 316 17.16 -30.31 6.41
CA LEU A 316 17.60 -31.53 5.74
C LEU A 316 17.81 -31.34 4.23
N ARG A 317 17.23 -30.30 3.64
CA ARG A 317 17.20 -30.08 2.19
C ARG A 317 17.83 -28.77 1.76
N THR A 318 18.04 -27.83 2.68
CA THR A 318 18.60 -26.52 2.37
C THR A 318 19.45 -25.96 3.51
N THR A 319 20.38 -25.08 3.16
CA THR A 319 21.20 -24.37 4.14
C THR A 319 20.42 -23.26 4.85
N ARG A 320 20.84 -22.91 6.08
CA ARG A 320 20.29 -21.78 6.86
C ARG A 320 20.39 -20.45 6.11
N SER A 321 21.46 -20.25 5.35
CA SER A 321 21.67 -19.04 4.54
C SER A 321 20.58 -18.88 3.49
N SER A 322 20.34 -19.93 2.70
CA SER A 322 19.32 -19.91 1.65
C SER A 322 17.91 -19.67 2.20
N ILE A 323 17.60 -20.18 3.40
CA ILE A 323 16.32 -19.91 4.08
C ILE A 323 16.20 -18.43 4.45
N TYR A 324 17.21 -17.86 5.11
CA TYR A 324 17.15 -16.49 5.62
C TYR A 324 17.11 -15.47 4.48
N PHE A 325 18.04 -15.56 3.53
CA PHE A 325 18.08 -14.66 2.37
C PHE A 325 16.91 -14.88 1.42
N GLY A 326 16.44 -16.12 1.25
CA GLY A 326 15.23 -16.40 0.48
C GLY A 326 14.00 -15.67 1.03
N LYS A 327 13.86 -15.59 2.36
CA LYS A 327 12.79 -14.83 3.02
C LYS A 327 12.93 -13.32 2.84
N PHE A 328 14.15 -12.79 3.01
CA PHE A 328 14.45 -11.37 2.76
C PHE A 328 14.07 -10.96 1.33
N ILE A 329 14.61 -11.67 0.34
CA ILE A 329 14.36 -11.39 -1.08
C ILE A 329 12.88 -11.58 -1.41
N SER A 330 12.23 -12.63 -0.89
CA SER A 330 10.80 -12.86 -1.14
C SER A 330 9.92 -11.72 -0.61
N SER A 331 10.24 -11.18 0.57
CA SER A 331 9.51 -10.05 1.17
C SER A 331 9.65 -8.79 0.32
N LEU A 332 10.85 -8.52 -0.19
CA LEU A 332 11.11 -7.41 -1.10
C LEU A 332 10.27 -7.53 -2.37
N PHE A 333 10.28 -8.70 -3.03
CA PHE A 333 9.49 -8.93 -4.23
C PHE A 333 7.98 -8.87 -4.01
N VAL A 334 7.49 -9.17 -2.81
CA VAL A 334 6.06 -8.99 -2.47
C VAL A 334 5.73 -7.52 -2.24
N LEU A 335 6.63 -6.75 -1.63
CA LEU A 335 6.40 -5.36 -1.28
C LEU A 335 6.53 -4.40 -2.48
N LEU A 336 7.48 -4.63 -3.39
CA LEU A 336 7.72 -3.74 -4.54
C LEU A 336 6.48 -3.50 -5.42
N PRO A 337 5.70 -4.52 -5.84
CA PRO A 337 4.48 -4.30 -6.60
C PRO A 337 3.43 -3.48 -5.84
N ILE A 338 3.40 -3.59 -4.52
CA ILE A 338 2.46 -2.84 -3.67
C ILE A 338 2.85 -1.36 -3.66
N ILE A 339 4.14 -1.04 -3.50
CA ILE A 339 4.66 0.32 -3.61
C ILE A 339 4.34 0.92 -4.98
N ILE A 340 4.66 0.20 -6.06
CA ILE A 340 4.41 0.65 -7.44
C ILE A 340 2.92 0.92 -7.66
N LEU A 341 2.06 -0.01 -7.25
CA LEU A 341 0.61 0.12 -7.39
C LEU A 341 0.10 1.33 -6.61
N SER A 342 0.47 1.50 -5.34
CA SER A 342 0.01 2.60 -4.51
C SER A 342 0.46 3.98 -5.03
N VAL A 343 1.74 4.12 -5.40
CA VAL A 343 2.25 5.39 -5.95
C VAL A 343 1.59 5.71 -7.28
N THR A 344 1.44 4.71 -8.17
CA THR A 344 0.77 4.90 -9.46
C THR A 344 -0.68 5.32 -9.27
N THR A 345 -1.43 4.68 -8.35
CA THR A 345 -2.81 5.08 -8.07
C THR A 345 -2.91 6.52 -7.59
N ILE A 346 -2.06 6.94 -6.66
CA ILE A 346 -2.08 8.31 -6.14
C ILE A 346 -1.73 9.31 -7.25
N ALA A 347 -0.72 9.01 -8.07
CA ALA A 347 -0.32 9.86 -9.20
C ALA A 347 -1.45 10.01 -10.24
N VAL A 348 -2.09 8.90 -10.61
CA VAL A 348 -3.25 8.88 -11.51
C VAL A 348 -4.41 9.66 -10.91
N TYR A 349 -4.69 9.50 -9.60
CA TYR A 349 -5.74 10.26 -8.92
C TYR A 349 -5.51 11.75 -9.01
N ILE A 350 -4.32 12.22 -8.64
CA ILE A 350 -3.97 13.63 -8.64
C ILE A 350 -4.02 14.20 -10.07
N HIS A 351 -3.53 13.45 -11.06
CA HIS A 351 -3.57 13.88 -12.45
C HIS A 351 -5.01 14.06 -12.97
N PHE A 352 -5.87 13.05 -12.82
CA PHE A 352 -7.22 13.09 -13.39
C PHE A 352 -8.19 13.96 -12.57
N LYS A 353 -8.07 13.99 -11.25
CA LYS A 353 -9.01 14.70 -10.37
C LYS A 353 -8.68 16.18 -10.23
N LEU A 354 -7.42 16.51 -9.95
CA LEU A 354 -7.03 17.86 -9.52
C LEU A 354 -6.48 18.69 -10.67
N GLN A 355 -5.76 18.08 -11.62
CA GLN A 355 -5.14 18.77 -12.76
C GLN A 355 -4.33 20.03 -12.36
N LEU A 356 -3.75 20.05 -11.14
CA LEU A 356 -2.98 21.17 -10.60
C LEU A 356 -1.55 21.26 -11.16
N TYR A 357 -1.01 20.12 -11.59
CA TYR A 357 0.38 19.99 -12.02
C TYR A 357 0.45 19.33 -13.40
N PRO A 358 1.44 19.67 -14.23
CA PRO A 358 1.64 19.03 -15.52
C PRO A 358 2.01 17.55 -15.33
N PHE A 359 1.63 16.71 -16.30
CA PHE A 359 1.81 15.26 -16.22
C PHE A 359 3.27 14.84 -16.05
N GLN A 360 4.21 15.56 -16.69
CA GLN A 360 5.64 15.27 -16.61
C GLN A 360 6.20 15.38 -15.19
N ASP A 361 5.79 16.41 -14.45
CA ASP A 361 6.24 16.64 -13.07
C ASP A 361 5.66 15.56 -12.14
N ILE A 362 4.38 15.22 -12.34
CA ILE A 362 3.73 14.13 -11.60
C ILE A 362 4.47 12.80 -11.84
N LEU A 363 4.76 12.47 -13.10
CA LEU A 363 5.40 11.20 -13.47
C LEU A 363 6.84 11.11 -12.95
N SER A 364 7.65 12.14 -13.18
CA SER A 364 9.06 12.16 -12.75
C SER A 364 9.19 12.08 -11.22
N TRP A 365 8.36 12.85 -10.50
CA TRP A 365 8.34 12.82 -9.05
C TRP A 365 7.82 11.49 -8.49
N SER A 366 6.82 10.89 -9.13
CA SER A 366 6.31 9.57 -8.75
C SER A 366 7.35 8.47 -8.94
N LEU A 367 8.11 8.49 -10.05
CA LEU A 367 9.22 7.54 -10.26
C LEU A 367 10.29 7.68 -9.19
N ARG A 368 10.63 8.91 -8.82
CA ARG A 368 11.57 9.18 -7.74
C ARG A 368 11.07 8.64 -6.40
N ALA A 369 9.79 8.86 -6.08
CA ALA A 369 9.18 8.30 -4.87
C ALA A 369 9.14 6.77 -4.88
N MET A 370 8.85 6.13 -6.02
CA MET A 370 8.91 4.67 -6.14
C MET A 370 10.31 4.14 -5.80
N LEU A 371 11.37 4.76 -6.34
CA LEU A 371 12.74 4.37 -6.03
C LEU A 371 13.10 4.62 -4.56
N ALA A 372 12.75 5.78 -4.02
CA ALA A 372 13.01 6.14 -2.62
C ALA A 372 12.34 5.14 -1.66
N LEU A 373 11.05 4.86 -1.85
CA LEU A 373 10.29 3.90 -1.03
C LEU A 373 10.83 2.46 -1.20
N SER A 374 11.27 2.09 -2.40
CA SER A 374 11.89 0.79 -2.65
C SER A 374 13.21 0.63 -1.88
N ILE A 375 14.06 1.66 -1.90
CA ILE A 375 15.33 1.67 -1.16
C ILE A 375 15.09 1.66 0.34
N LEU A 376 14.15 2.47 0.84
CA LEU A 376 13.75 2.50 2.25
C LEU A 376 13.22 1.13 2.72
N SER A 377 12.57 0.37 1.85
CA SER A 377 12.03 -0.92 2.24
C SER A 377 13.10 -1.96 2.62
N LEU A 378 14.33 -1.83 2.10
CA LEU A 378 15.44 -2.75 2.38
C LEU A 378 15.79 -2.81 3.88
N PRO A 379 16.17 -1.68 4.53
CA PRO A 379 16.46 -1.69 5.96
C PRO A 379 15.24 -2.04 6.81
N SER A 380 14.02 -1.65 6.41
CA SER A 380 12.82 -1.99 7.17
C SER A 380 12.55 -3.50 7.19
N ILE A 381 12.64 -4.17 6.03
CA ILE A 381 12.50 -5.64 5.94
C ILE A 381 13.63 -6.32 6.72
N ALA A 382 14.88 -5.87 6.56
CA ALA A 382 16.03 -6.43 7.26
C ALA A 382 15.87 -6.35 8.78
N PHE A 383 15.41 -5.19 9.27
CA PHE A 383 15.13 -4.93 10.67
C PHE A 383 14.02 -5.85 11.21
N CYS A 384 12.90 -5.98 10.49
CA CYS A 384 11.82 -6.87 10.90
C CYS A 384 12.24 -8.36 10.90
N LEU A 385 13.06 -8.79 9.94
CA LEU A 385 13.62 -10.15 9.93
C LEU A 385 14.61 -10.38 11.06
N PHE A 386 15.43 -9.38 11.40
CA PHE A 386 16.33 -9.43 12.56
C PHE A 386 15.54 -9.72 13.84
N PHE A 387 14.48 -8.95 14.11
CA PHE A 387 13.64 -9.17 15.28
C PHE A 387 12.81 -10.46 15.23
N SER A 388 12.36 -10.88 14.04
CA SER A 388 11.70 -12.17 13.85
C SER A 388 12.64 -13.35 14.14
N ALA A 389 13.95 -13.19 13.89
CA ALA A 389 14.96 -14.18 14.25
C ALA A 389 15.25 -14.17 15.76
N LEU A 390 15.32 -12.98 16.37
CA LEU A 390 15.60 -12.79 17.79
C LEU A 390 14.53 -13.44 18.68
N PHE A 391 13.26 -13.16 18.40
CA PHE A 391 12.13 -13.59 19.23
C PHE A 391 11.49 -14.91 18.75
N ASN A 392 11.08 -15.75 19.70
CA ASN A 392 10.31 -16.97 19.41
C ASN A 392 8.80 -16.72 19.26
N SER A 393 8.32 -15.55 19.70
CA SER A 393 6.92 -15.14 19.59
C SER A 393 6.73 -14.21 18.39
N SER A 394 5.81 -14.56 17.49
CA SER A 394 5.44 -13.68 16.38
C SER A 394 4.90 -12.34 16.88
N PHE A 395 4.04 -12.34 17.90
CA PHE A 395 3.50 -11.08 18.42
C PHE A 395 4.58 -10.19 19.05
N GLY A 396 5.56 -10.78 19.75
CA GLY A 396 6.68 -10.03 20.32
C GLY A 396 7.54 -9.36 19.25
N SER A 397 7.82 -10.08 18.16
CA SER A 397 8.52 -9.53 16.99
C SER A 397 7.74 -8.36 16.36
N LEU A 398 6.42 -8.48 16.20
CA LEU A 398 5.57 -7.41 15.66
C LEU A 398 5.57 -6.18 16.57
N ALA A 399 5.32 -6.37 17.87
CA ALA A 399 5.20 -5.26 18.82
C ALA A 399 6.49 -4.44 18.86
N ILE A 400 7.65 -5.10 18.95
CA ILE A 400 8.94 -4.43 19.05
C ILE A 400 9.31 -3.76 17.73
N SER A 401 9.09 -4.44 16.59
CA SER A 401 9.39 -3.84 15.29
C SER A 401 8.49 -2.64 14.97
N SER A 402 7.20 -2.71 15.26
CA SER A 402 6.28 -1.57 15.07
C SER A 402 6.54 -0.42 16.05
N LEU A 403 6.86 -0.71 17.31
CA LEU A 403 7.22 0.31 18.30
C LEU A 403 8.49 1.04 17.86
N TRP A 404 9.51 0.30 17.45
CA TRP A 404 10.74 0.90 16.98
C TRP A 404 10.57 1.65 15.65
N LEU A 405 9.89 1.08 14.67
CA LEU A 405 9.78 1.73 13.35
C LEU A 405 8.78 2.90 13.33
N GLY A 406 7.75 2.87 14.18
CA GLY A 406 6.67 3.86 14.18
C GLY A 406 6.74 4.86 15.34
N PHE A 407 6.90 4.38 16.57
CA PHE A 407 6.81 5.24 17.76
C PHE A 407 8.14 5.89 18.12
N TYR A 408 9.27 5.22 17.88
CA TYR A 408 10.58 5.76 18.22
C TYR A 408 10.87 7.12 17.56
N PRO A 409 10.61 7.38 16.27
CA PRO A 409 10.82 8.70 15.68
C PRO A 409 10.03 9.81 16.37
N ILE A 410 8.80 9.50 16.83
CA ILE A 410 7.93 10.45 17.53
C ILE A 410 8.48 10.74 18.93
N ILE A 411 8.86 9.70 19.68
CA ILE A 411 9.41 9.81 21.04
C ILE A 411 10.76 10.53 21.01
N ALA A 412 11.65 10.14 20.09
CA ALA A 412 12.97 10.75 19.95
C ALA A 412 12.89 12.23 19.56
N ARG A 413 11.79 12.65 18.93
CA ARG A 413 11.48 14.05 18.67
C ARG A 413 10.99 14.77 19.92
N LEU A 414 10.00 14.20 20.64
CA LEU A 414 9.46 14.80 21.87
C LEU A 414 10.51 14.99 22.98
N ILE A 415 11.55 14.15 23.00
CA ILE A 415 12.62 14.18 24.00
C ILE A 415 13.80 15.07 23.56
N LYS A 416 13.87 15.48 22.28
CA LYS A 416 15.02 16.19 21.70
C LYS A 416 15.41 17.42 22.52
N ASP A 417 14.43 18.19 22.98
CA ASP A 417 14.64 19.43 23.74
C ASP A 417 15.23 19.18 25.14
N SER A 418 15.03 17.98 25.69
CA SER A 418 15.46 17.64 27.05
C SER A 418 16.85 16.99 27.14
N ALA A 419 17.34 16.37 26.06
CA ALA A 419 18.56 15.56 26.11
C ALA A 419 19.32 15.55 24.77
N HIS A 420 20.44 16.30 24.71
CA HIS A 420 21.33 16.34 23.54
C HIS A 420 21.79 14.94 23.07
N PHE A 421 22.01 14.00 23.99
CA PHE A 421 22.39 12.62 23.67
C PHE A 421 21.33 11.86 22.86
N MET A 422 20.04 12.13 23.09
CA MET A 422 18.94 11.48 22.35
C MET A 422 18.91 11.90 20.88
N GLY A 423 19.44 13.08 20.55
CA GLY A 423 19.60 13.54 19.17
C GLY A 423 20.51 12.61 18.34
N PHE A 424 21.54 12.03 18.96
CA PHE A 424 22.43 11.07 18.28
C PHE A 424 21.70 9.75 17.99
N LEU A 425 20.83 9.31 18.91
CA LEU A 425 20.08 8.06 18.75
C LEU A 425 19.09 8.12 17.57
N GLN A 426 18.60 9.30 17.18
CA GLN A 426 17.77 9.45 15.98
C GLN A 426 18.47 8.97 14.70
N TYR A 427 19.79 9.09 14.62
CA TYR A 427 20.57 8.59 13.49
C TYR A 427 20.68 7.06 13.46
N LEU A 428 20.34 6.34 14.54
CA LEU A 428 20.23 4.89 14.48
C LEU A 428 19.01 4.43 13.66
N HIS A 429 18.05 5.32 13.42
CA HIS A 429 16.82 4.97 12.73
C HIS A 429 16.92 5.25 11.21
N PRO A 430 16.65 4.26 10.33
CA PRO A 430 16.80 4.43 8.89
C PRO A 430 15.85 5.48 8.29
N LEU A 431 14.74 5.79 8.98
CA LEU A 431 13.76 6.78 8.52
C LEU A 431 14.34 8.19 8.40
N LYS A 432 15.28 8.59 9.28
CA LYS A 432 15.88 9.94 9.20
C LYS A 432 16.65 10.11 7.89
N ILE A 433 17.39 9.08 7.48
CA ILE A 433 18.10 9.05 6.20
C ILE A 433 17.13 8.97 5.01
N ALA A 434 15.99 8.30 5.19
CA ALA A 434 15.01 8.11 4.12
C ALA A 434 14.46 9.43 3.56
N TYR A 435 14.29 10.46 4.38
CA TYR A 435 13.83 11.76 3.90
C TYR A 435 14.82 12.41 2.93
N PHE A 436 16.13 12.23 3.14
CA PHE A 436 17.17 12.73 2.24
C PHE A 436 17.14 12.08 0.84
N LEU A 437 16.37 11.00 0.62
CA LEU A 437 16.12 10.47 -0.72
C LEU A 437 15.33 11.46 -1.61
N TYR A 438 14.65 12.43 -0.99
CA TYR A 438 13.93 13.52 -1.67
C TYR A 438 14.72 14.85 -1.73
N HIS A 439 16.03 14.83 -1.41
CA HIS A 439 16.88 16.02 -1.40
C HIS A 439 17.10 16.61 -2.82
N PRO A 440 17.14 17.94 -3.02
CA PRO A 440 17.38 18.53 -4.35
C PRO A 440 18.64 18.00 -5.05
N GLU A 441 19.72 17.86 -4.29
CA GLU A 441 21.01 17.43 -4.82
C GLU A 441 21.13 15.91 -4.96
N TRP A 442 21.45 15.44 -6.16
CA TRP A 442 21.52 14.00 -6.48
C TRP A 442 22.57 13.24 -5.67
N TRP A 443 23.68 13.87 -5.28
CA TRP A 443 24.75 13.20 -4.52
C TRP A 443 24.30 12.88 -3.08
N VAL A 444 23.48 13.75 -2.46
CA VAL A 444 22.87 13.50 -1.15
C VAL A 444 21.92 12.32 -1.23
N VAL A 445 21.14 12.20 -2.31
CA VAL A 445 20.25 11.07 -2.56
C VAL A 445 21.04 9.76 -2.67
N VAL A 446 22.15 9.76 -3.40
CA VAL A 446 23.03 8.59 -3.53
C VAL A 446 23.62 8.21 -2.17
N LEU A 447 24.11 9.19 -1.39
CA LEU A 447 24.65 8.96 -0.05
C LEU A 447 23.58 8.38 0.90
N ALA A 448 22.37 8.92 0.86
CA ALA A 448 21.23 8.43 1.62
C ALA A 448 20.87 6.99 1.22
N ALA A 449 20.87 6.68 -0.07
CA ALA A 449 20.62 5.33 -0.57
C ALA A 449 21.69 4.33 -0.11
N VAL A 450 22.97 4.70 -0.19
CA VAL A 450 24.08 3.90 0.36
C VAL A 450 23.90 3.69 1.86
N GLY A 451 23.54 4.74 2.60
CA GLY A 451 23.18 4.65 4.01
C GLY A 451 22.11 3.58 4.27
N CYS A 452 20.96 3.65 3.57
CA CYS A 452 19.89 2.67 3.69
C CYS A 452 20.35 1.23 3.38
N ILE A 453 21.19 1.05 2.36
CA ILE A 453 21.77 -0.26 2.02
C ILE A 453 22.70 -0.76 3.13
N LEU A 454 23.50 0.11 3.74
CA LEU A 454 24.37 -0.24 4.87
C LEU A 454 23.53 -0.66 6.09
N TYR A 455 22.46 0.06 6.43
CA TYR A 455 21.52 -0.40 7.49
C TYR A 455 20.95 -1.77 7.18
N ALA A 456 20.51 -2.00 5.93
CA ALA A 456 20.00 -3.30 5.51
C ALA A 456 21.06 -4.39 5.69
N ALA A 457 22.30 -4.15 5.24
CA ALA A 457 23.41 -5.09 5.37
C ALA A 457 23.72 -5.43 6.84
N VAL A 458 23.75 -4.42 7.72
CA VAL A 458 23.99 -4.61 9.16
C VAL A 458 22.88 -5.43 9.81
N PHE A 459 21.61 -5.09 9.60
CA PHE A 459 20.48 -5.82 10.20
C PHE A 459 20.35 -7.23 9.64
N THR A 460 20.49 -7.42 8.33
CA THR A 460 20.49 -8.73 7.67
C THR A 460 21.66 -9.58 8.16
N GLY A 461 22.86 -9.01 8.26
CA GLY A 461 24.06 -9.70 8.75
C GLY A 461 23.92 -10.14 10.22
N GLY A 462 23.51 -9.23 11.10
CA GLY A 462 23.25 -9.54 12.51
C GLY A 462 22.17 -10.60 12.68
N GLY A 463 21.09 -10.51 11.89
CA GLY A 463 19.97 -11.46 11.95
C GLY A 463 20.35 -12.83 11.45
N TYR A 464 21.17 -12.90 10.40
CA TYR A 464 21.74 -14.13 9.89
C TYR A 464 22.69 -14.79 10.89
N ILE A 465 23.61 -14.04 11.51
CA ILE A 465 24.55 -14.58 12.52
C ILE A 465 23.78 -15.17 13.69
N TYR A 466 22.76 -14.46 14.19
CA TYR A 466 21.91 -14.96 15.27
C TYR A 466 21.13 -16.20 14.85
N PHE A 467 20.49 -16.19 13.68
CA PHE A 467 19.78 -17.34 13.12
C PHE A 467 20.67 -18.56 12.92
N LYS A 468 21.95 -18.35 12.54
CA LYS A 468 22.95 -19.41 12.40
C LYS A 468 23.30 -20.05 13.74
N ARG A 469 23.39 -19.28 14.83
CA ARG A 469 23.74 -19.79 16.17
C ARG A 469 22.56 -20.40 16.93
N LYS A 470 21.33 -19.98 16.61
CA LYS A 470 20.11 -20.47 17.27
C LYS A 470 19.97 -21.99 17.10
N SER A 471 19.79 -22.71 18.20
CA SER A 471 19.37 -24.12 18.19
C SER A 471 17.89 -24.16 17.79
N LEU A 472 17.59 -24.78 16.64
CA LEU A 472 16.26 -24.84 16.03
C LEU A 472 15.62 -26.21 16.20
#